data_AF-A0AAU5F5T3-F1
#
_entry.id   AF-A0AAU5F5T3-F1
#
_cell.length_a   1.000
_cell.length_b   1.000
_cell.length_c   1.000
_cell.angle_alpha   90.00
_cell.angle_beta   90.00
_cell.angle_gamma   90.00
#
_symmetry.space_group_name_H-M   'P 1'
#
loop_
_entity.id
_entity.type
_entity.pdbx_description
1 polymer ?
#
loop_
_entity_poly.entity_id
_entity_poly.type
_entity_poly.pdbx_seq_one_letter_code
_entity_poly.pdbx_strand_id
1 'polypeptide(L)'
;MSAAATGPTTSIWGRTEQQDFRSRVRGSLLGGAIGDALGAPVSPLTLEAIRTRYGPEGVSGPADGEAGARITAATQLTLFTVDGLIRAQVRRDTGAWHPPTDVHRAYLRWGATQRDWGPDERRKDNGWLAREEWLYSRRDPARACLLGLADEVMGTLDRPKNPEARDPAALTRSGPFGLLVGWEPQLVLQLAVECAAQTHGDPAAYLSAGAFAVIVHGLARGESLDAAVQRTLALLAQRPGHQPVTDALQHALGAVRQGMPSPGLVASLGEGHLAQEALAIAVYCALVGEDIRHGLLLAVNHDGPSGATGTLCGTLLGALHGETALPPGWLAELEGRSTVLELADDFAMEMTQGPALHGPTVNTPGWLARYPRS
;
A
#
# COMPACT_ATOMS: atom_id res chain seq x y z
N MET A 1 8.79 38.73 16.07
CA MET A 1 9.51 37.58 16.68
C MET A 1 9.32 36.40 15.75
N SER A 2 10.35 36.08 14.97
CA SER A 2 10.32 35.02 13.95
C SER A 2 10.49 33.66 14.65
N ALA A 3 9.49 32.80 14.53
CA ALA A 3 9.61 31.40 14.96
C ALA A 3 10.44 30.66 13.90
N ALA A 4 11.67 30.30 14.25
CA ALA A 4 12.49 29.41 13.46
C ALA A 4 11.79 28.05 13.35
N ALA A 5 11.40 27.65 12.15
CA ALA A 5 11.01 26.29 11.85
C ALA A 5 12.24 25.39 12.04
N THR A 6 12.28 24.68 13.15
CA THR A 6 13.20 23.57 13.37
C THR A 6 12.85 22.47 12.38
N GLY A 7 13.66 22.32 11.33
CA GLY A 7 13.57 21.16 10.44
C GLY A 7 13.79 19.86 11.24
N PRO A 8 13.24 18.72 10.78
CA PRO A 8 13.44 17.45 11.46
C PRO A 8 14.94 17.17 11.55
N THR A 9 15.43 17.00 12.77
CA THR A 9 16.77 16.50 13.08
C THR A 9 16.97 15.20 12.32
N THR A 10 18.03 15.11 11.52
CA THR A 10 18.48 13.86 10.92
C THR A 10 18.76 12.88 12.05
N SER A 11 17.79 12.02 12.36
CA SER A 11 17.98 10.96 13.35
C SER A 11 19.12 10.08 12.85
N ILE A 12 20.20 9.99 13.61
CA ILE A 12 21.29 9.08 13.30
C ILE A 12 20.73 7.67 13.52
N TRP A 13 20.35 7.01 12.43
CA TRP A 13 19.83 5.64 12.47
C TRP A 13 20.95 4.67 12.86
N GLY A 14 20.76 3.92 13.94
CA GLY A 14 21.65 2.82 14.29
C GLY A 14 21.60 1.69 13.26
N ARG A 15 22.68 0.92 13.11
CA ARG A 15 22.73 -0.21 12.14
C ARG A 15 21.55 -1.17 12.31
N THR A 16 21.22 -1.54 13.54
CA THR A 16 20.10 -2.44 13.86
C THR A 16 18.76 -1.85 13.44
N GLU A 17 18.54 -0.56 13.70
CA GLU A 17 17.31 0.14 13.33
C GLU A 17 17.15 0.24 11.81
N GLN A 18 18.24 0.51 11.08
CA GLN A 18 18.23 0.51 9.61
C GLN A 18 17.88 -0.87 9.04
N GLN A 19 18.45 -1.94 9.61
CA GLN A 19 18.18 -3.32 9.18
C GLN A 19 16.75 -3.75 9.49
N ASP A 20 16.24 -3.43 10.68
CA ASP A 20 14.85 -3.71 11.06
C ASP A 20 13.88 -2.94 10.15
N PHE A 21 14.09 -1.64 9.97
CA PHE A 21 13.25 -0.82 9.11
C PHE A 21 13.25 -1.33 7.66
N ARG A 22 14.41 -1.65 7.09
CA ARG A 22 14.50 -2.25 5.75
C ARG A 22 13.73 -3.58 5.66
N SER A 23 13.85 -4.44 6.67
CA SER A 23 13.10 -5.70 6.73
C SER A 23 11.59 -5.48 6.73
N ARG A 24 11.10 -4.48 7.47
CA ARG A 24 9.68 -4.09 7.52
C ARG A 24 9.18 -3.47 6.21
N VAL A 25 9.99 -2.63 5.57
CA VAL A 25 9.68 -2.04 4.24
C VAL A 25 9.53 -3.16 3.22
N ARG A 26 10.50 -4.07 3.13
CA ARG A 26 10.43 -5.21 2.22
C ARG A 26 9.27 -6.13 2.54
N GLY A 27 9.08 -6.46 3.82
CA GLY A 27 7.99 -7.29 4.30
C GLY A 27 6.64 -6.71 3.90
N SER A 28 6.42 -5.42 4.13
CA SER A 28 5.20 -4.70 3.77
C SER A 28 4.89 -4.78 2.27
N LEU A 29 5.87 -4.45 1.41
CA LEU A 29 5.65 -4.44 -0.04
C LEU A 29 5.48 -5.85 -0.62
N LEU A 30 6.32 -6.81 -0.20
CA LEU A 30 6.23 -8.19 -0.67
C LEU A 30 4.98 -8.90 -0.12
N GLY A 31 4.64 -8.67 1.15
CA GLY A 31 3.45 -9.24 1.76
C GLY A 31 2.18 -8.75 1.05
N GLY A 32 2.10 -7.46 0.73
CA GLY A 32 1.02 -6.91 -0.07
C GLY A 32 0.95 -7.54 -1.47
N ALA A 33 2.08 -7.66 -2.16
CA ALA A 33 2.13 -8.27 -3.49
C ALA A 33 1.77 -9.77 -3.51
N ILE A 34 2.17 -10.52 -2.47
CA ILE A 34 1.73 -11.91 -2.26
C ILE A 34 0.21 -11.96 -2.08
N GLY A 35 -0.34 -11.11 -1.22
CA GLY A 35 -1.77 -11.06 -0.96
C GLY A 35 -2.60 -10.71 -2.19
N ASP A 36 -2.11 -9.76 -2.99
CA ASP A 36 -2.67 -9.40 -4.30
C ASP A 36 -2.70 -10.61 -5.23
N ALA A 37 -1.55 -11.25 -5.45
CA ALA A 37 -1.42 -12.39 -6.35
C ALA A 37 -2.21 -13.63 -5.90
N LEU A 38 -2.34 -13.83 -4.57
CA LEU A 38 -3.08 -14.94 -3.98
C LEU A 38 -4.61 -14.73 -4.12
N GLY A 39 -5.08 -13.50 -3.88
CA GLY A 39 -6.50 -13.18 -3.88
C GLY A 39 -7.07 -12.87 -5.27
N ALA A 40 -6.27 -12.36 -6.21
CA ALA A 40 -6.75 -11.93 -7.52
C ALA A 40 -7.51 -13.01 -8.32
N PRO A 41 -7.07 -14.29 -8.39
CA PRO A 41 -7.81 -15.33 -9.11
C PRO A 41 -9.17 -15.68 -8.49
N VAL A 42 -9.39 -15.33 -7.22
CA VAL A 42 -10.59 -15.68 -6.45
C VAL A 42 -11.48 -14.48 -6.11
N SER A 43 -11.01 -13.25 -6.31
CA SER A 43 -11.81 -12.02 -6.18
C SER A 43 -13.20 -12.04 -6.85
N PRO A 44 -13.41 -12.67 -8.04
CA PRO A 44 -14.74 -12.69 -8.65
C PRO A 44 -15.60 -13.88 -8.19
N LEU A 45 -15.12 -14.73 -7.29
CA LEU A 45 -15.78 -15.97 -6.88
C LEU A 45 -16.45 -15.81 -5.51
N THR A 46 -17.55 -16.54 -5.31
CA THR A 46 -18.07 -16.78 -3.96
C THR A 46 -17.21 -17.81 -3.25
N LEU A 47 -17.22 -17.85 -1.92
CA LEU A 47 -16.53 -18.85 -1.10
C LEU A 47 -16.94 -20.28 -1.49
N GLU A 48 -18.20 -20.50 -1.85
CA GLU A 48 -18.67 -21.78 -2.37
C GLU A 48 -17.98 -22.15 -3.69
N ALA A 49 -17.86 -21.19 -4.62
CA ALA A 49 -17.15 -21.39 -5.88
C ALA A 49 -15.63 -21.57 -5.69
N ILE A 50 -15.03 -20.84 -4.73
CA ILE A 50 -13.63 -21.04 -4.33
C ILE A 50 -13.43 -22.47 -3.85
N ARG A 51 -14.28 -22.94 -2.93
CA ARG A 51 -14.19 -24.31 -2.39
C ARG A 51 -14.44 -25.38 -3.44
N THR A 52 -15.36 -25.13 -4.36
CA THR A 52 -15.61 -26.03 -5.50
C THR A 52 -14.37 -26.16 -6.38
N ARG A 53 -13.61 -25.08 -6.58
CA ARG A 53 -12.44 -25.04 -7.45
C ARG A 53 -11.16 -25.55 -6.78
N TYR A 54 -10.93 -25.20 -5.52
CA TYR A 54 -9.66 -25.44 -4.81
C TYR A 54 -9.75 -26.51 -3.71
N GLY A 55 -10.95 -27.01 -3.41
CA GLY A 55 -11.21 -27.96 -2.33
C GLY A 55 -11.79 -27.29 -1.07
N PRO A 56 -12.15 -28.08 -0.03
CA PRO A 56 -12.89 -27.59 1.14
C PRO A 56 -12.16 -26.48 1.93
N GLU A 57 -10.83 -26.50 1.91
CA GLU A 57 -9.96 -25.50 2.54
C GLU A 57 -9.80 -24.22 1.69
N GLY A 58 -10.30 -24.20 0.46
CA GLY A 58 -10.16 -23.08 -0.47
C GLY A 58 -8.74 -22.93 -1.01
N VAL A 59 -8.36 -21.69 -1.34
CA VAL A 59 -6.99 -21.36 -1.77
C VAL A 59 -6.01 -21.75 -0.67
N SER A 60 -4.91 -22.40 -1.03
CA SER A 60 -3.86 -22.84 -0.09
C SER A 60 -2.45 -22.31 -0.46
N GLY A 61 -2.35 -21.55 -1.55
CA GLY A 61 -1.13 -20.93 -2.07
C GLY A 61 -1.36 -20.33 -3.45
N PRO A 62 -0.35 -19.66 -4.03
CA PRO A 62 -0.42 -19.16 -5.39
C PRO A 62 -0.74 -20.26 -6.40
N ALA A 63 -1.34 -19.88 -7.53
CA ALA A 63 -1.66 -20.82 -8.59
C ALA A 63 -0.39 -21.45 -9.19
N ASP A 64 -0.41 -22.77 -9.39
CA ASP A 64 0.67 -23.51 -10.05
C ASP A 64 0.72 -23.23 -11.58
N GLY A 65 1.91 -23.25 -12.18
CA GLY A 65 2.12 -23.25 -13.63
C GLY A 65 2.59 -21.92 -14.24
N GLU A 66 2.60 -21.79 -15.58
CA GLU A 66 3.09 -20.61 -16.35
C GLU A 66 2.37 -19.29 -16.02
N ALA A 67 1.24 -19.36 -15.31
CA ALA A 67 0.61 -18.18 -14.77
C ALA A 67 1.45 -17.55 -13.65
N GLY A 68 2.02 -18.34 -12.73
CA GLY A 68 2.73 -17.84 -11.54
C GLY A 68 1.85 -16.99 -10.61
N ALA A 69 2.45 -16.45 -9.54
CA ALA A 69 1.78 -15.52 -8.64
C ALA A 69 1.76 -14.11 -9.28
N ARG A 70 0.82 -13.89 -10.22
CA ARG A 70 0.68 -12.63 -10.97
C ARG A 70 0.10 -11.55 -10.09
N ILE A 71 0.76 -10.39 -10.09
CA ILE A 71 0.26 -9.20 -9.43
C ILE A 71 -0.78 -8.48 -10.31
N THR A 72 -1.60 -7.63 -9.69
CA THR A 72 -2.60 -6.79 -10.36
C THR A 72 -2.22 -5.31 -10.33
N ALA A 73 -3.11 -4.47 -10.84
CA ALA A 73 -3.02 -3.01 -10.72
C ALA A 73 -2.83 -2.53 -9.26
N ALA A 74 -3.26 -3.28 -8.25
CA ALA A 74 -3.06 -2.93 -6.83
C ALA A 74 -1.56 -2.86 -6.47
N THR A 75 -0.80 -3.92 -6.78
CA THR A 75 0.66 -3.90 -6.58
C THR A 75 1.34 -2.90 -7.51
N GLN A 76 0.94 -2.81 -8.78
CA GLN A 76 1.54 -1.84 -9.71
C GLN A 76 1.42 -0.41 -9.16
N LEU A 77 0.21 0.00 -8.74
CA LEU A 77 -0.03 1.31 -8.14
C LEU A 77 0.77 1.50 -6.84
N THR A 78 0.90 0.47 -6.02
CA THR A 78 1.73 0.50 -4.80
C THR A 78 3.19 0.80 -5.13
N LEU A 79 3.75 0.19 -6.17
CA LEU A 79 5.11 0.49 -6.64
C LEU A 79 5.23 1.95 -7.09
N PHE A 80 4.25 2.47 -7.83
CA PHE A 80 4.25 3.89 -8.22
C PHE A 80 4.02 4.84 -7.02
N THR A 81 3.33 4.42 -5.97
CA THR A 81 3.28 5.17 -4.71
C THR A 81 4.69 5.29 -4.11
N VAL A 82 5.44 4.19 -4.05
CA VAL A 82 6.82 4.18 -3.53
C VAL A 82 7.75 5.05 -4.38
N ASP A 83 7.71 4.92 -5.72
CA ASP A 83 8.47 5.79 -6.65
C ASP A 83 8.13 7.27 -6.43
N GLY A 84 6.85 7.60 -6.27
CA GLY A 84 6.40 8.96 -5.97
C GLY A 84 6.96 9.51 -4.66
N LEU A 85 6.98 8.69 -3.60
CA LEU A 85 7.51 9.08 -2.30
C LEU A 85 9.03 9.28 -2.31
N ILE A 86 9.78 8.41 -3.00
CA ILE A 86 11.24 8.59 -3.19
C ILE A 86 11.49 9.91 -3.92
N ARG A 87 10.79 10.14 -5.03
CA ARG A 87 10.95 11.38 -5.82
C ARG A 87 10.54 12.64 -5.07
N ALA A 88 9.56 12.53 -4.17
CA ALA A 88 9.20 13.64 -3.28
C ALA A 88 10.38 14.03 -2.36
N GLN A 89 11.15 13.07 -1.85
CA GLN A 89 12.35 13.37 -1.06
C GLN A 89 13.47 13.92 -1.94
N VAL A 90 13.70 13.34 -3.12
CA VAL A 90 14.70 13.83 -4.09
C VAL A 90 14.45 15.27 -4.51
N ARG A 91 13.18 15.69 -4.63
CA ARG A 91 12.78 17.08 -4.95
C ARG A 91 12.75 18.02 -3.75
N ARG A 92 12.84 17.51 -2.53
CA ARG A 92 12.83 18.35 -1.32
C ARG A 92 13.92 19.43 -1.37
N ASP A 93 15.08 19.08 -1.92
CA ASP A 93 16.24 19.97 -2.04
C ASP A 93 16.08 21.05 -3.13
N THR A 94 15.10 20.94 -4.02
CA THR A 94 14.91 21.88 -5.14
C THR A 94 13.93 23.02 -4.83
N GLY A 95 13.39 23.08 -3.60
CA GLY A 95 12.55 24.19 -3.11
C GLY A 95 11.07 24.13 -3.50
N ALA A 96 10.65 23.16 -4.33
CA ALA A 96 9.26 22.92 -4.72
C ALA A 96 8.79 21.57 -4.17
N TRP A 97 8.66 21.47 -2.84
CA TRP A 97 8.31 20.24 -2.16
C TRP A 97 6.81 20.16 -1.89
N HIS A 98 6.11 19.29 -2.63
CA HIS A 98 4.70 19.00 -2.42
C HIS A 98 4.42 17.51 -2.72
N PRO A 99 4.62 16.63 -1.72
CA PRO A 99 4.54 15.18 -1.89
C PRO A 99 3.26 14.66 -2.58
N PRO A 100 2.05 15.20 -2.34
CA PRO A 100 0.86 14.77 -3.09
C PRO A 100 1.01 14.95 -4.62
N THR A 101 1.65 16.04 -5.07
CA THR A 101 1.90 16.28 -6.51
C THR A 101 2.96 15.33 -7.05
N ASP A 102 3.97 15.00 -6.26
CA ASP A 102 5.03 14.06 -6.65
C ASP A 102 4.48 12.65 -6.86
N VAL A 103 3.63 12.21 -5.94
CA VAL A 103 2.89 10.95 -6.01
C VAL A 103 1.89 10.97 -7.17
N HIS A 104 1.18 12.08 -7.39
CA HIS A 104 0.29 12.22 -8.56
C HIS A 104 1.03 12.00 -9.88
N ARG A 105 2.21 12.61 -10.05
CA ARG A 105 3.04 12.39 -11.26
C ARG A 105 3.46 10.92 -11.41
N ALA A 106 3.71 10.21 -10.30
CA ALA A 106 3.98 8.78 -10.34
C ALA A 106 2.76 7.96 -10.76
N TYR A 107 1.57 8.32 -10.28
CA TYR A 107 0.32 7.72 -10.74
C TYR A 107 0.01 8.01 -12.22
N LEU A 108 0.40 9.16 -12.76
CA LEU A 108 0.30 9.41 -14.20
C LEU A 108 1.27 8.53 -15.02
N ARG A 109 2.46 8.21 -14.48
CA ARG A 109 3.37 7.22 -15.08
C ARG A 109 2.75 5.83 -15.06
N TRP A 110 2.14 5.41 -13.96
CA TRP A 110 1.32 4.18 -13.93
C TRP A 110 0.21 4.21 -14.98
N GLY A 111 -0.55 5.31 -15.05
CA GLY A 111 -1.63 5.47 -16.01
C GLY A 111 -1.17 5.33 -17.47
N ALA A 112 0.06 5.74 -17.78
CA ALA A 112 0.68 5.49 -19.08
C ALA A 112 0.95 4.01 -19.32
N THR A 113 1.43 3.25 -18.33
CA THR A 113 1.62 1.79 -18.48
C THR A 113 0.32 1.04 -18.72
N GLN A 114 -0.82 1.61 -18.32
CA GLN A 114 -2.14 1.02 -18.59
C GLN A 114 -2.66 1.31 -20.00
N ARG A 115 -2.07 2.25 -20.74
CA ARG A 115 -2.55 2.72 -22.06
C ARG A 115 -1.58 2.41 -23.20
N ASP A 116 -0.30 2.54 -22.94
CA ASP A 116 0.75 2.39 -23.91
C ASP A 116 1.09 0.90 -24.10
N TRP A 117 1.64 0.54 -25.25
CA TRP A 117 2.05 -0.84 -25.56
C TRP A 117 3.30 -1.29 -24.78
N GLY A 118 4.15 -0.33 -24.40
CA GLY A 118 5.41 -0.58 -23.72
C GLY A 118 6.13 0.72 -23.36
N PRO A 119 7.31 0.62 -22.71
CA PRO A 119 8.12 1.77 -22.33
C PRO A 119 8.48 2.71 -23.48
N ASP A 120 8.31 4.01 -23.27
CA ASP A 120 8.82 5.04 -24.19
C ASP A 120 10.20 5.54 -23.70
N GLU A 121 11.27 4.95 -24.23
CA GLU A 121 12.65 5.28 -23.85
C GLU A 121 13.05 6.74 -24.12
N ARG A 122 12.28 7.47 -24.92
CA ARG A 122 12.49 8.91 -25.16
C ARG A 122 12.14 9.76 -23.94
N ARG A 123 11.25 9.27 -23.06
CA ARG A 123 10.82 9.95 -21.83
C ARG A 123 11.75 9.60 -20.66
N LYS A 124 12.99 10.08 -20.72
CA LYS A 124 14.03 9.76 -19.72
C LYS A 124 13.63 10.15 -18.30
N ASP A 125 12.82 11.19 -18.16
CA ASP A 125 12.33 11.73 -16.89
C ASP A 125 11.39 10.76 -16.14
N ASN A 126 10.84 9.76 -16.83
CA ASN A 126 10.00 8.73 -16.24
C ASN A 126 10.76 7.79 -15.27
N GLY A 127 12.10 7.86 -15.26
CA GLY A 127 12.97 7.02 -14.42
C GLY A 127 12.93 5.55 -14.79
N TRP A 128 13.43 4.70 -13.88
CA TRP A 128 13.67 3.29 -14.16
C TRP A 128 12.41 2.42 -14.06
N LEU A 129 11.54 2.65 -13.06
CA LEU A 129 10.33 1.83 -12.85
C LEU A 129 9.42 1.82 -14.09
N ALA A 130 9.28 2.95 -14.78
CA ALA A 130 8.50 3.04 -16.00
C ALA A 130 9.14 2.36 -17.22
N ARG A 131 10.33 1.77 -17.09
CA ARG A 131 10.98 0.96 -18.14
C ARG A 131 10.73 -0.53 -17.98
N GLU A 132 10.11 -0.94 -16.88
CA GLU A 132 9.76 -2.32 -16.62
C GLU A 132 8.59 -2.75 -17.52
N GLU A 133 8.89 -3.46 -18.60
CA GLU A 133 7.90 -3.88 -19.61
C GLU A 133 6.72 -4.67 -19.01
N TRP A 134 6.98 -5.48 -17.97
CA TRP A 134 5.95 -6.30 -17.32
C TRP A 134 4.87 -5.46 -16.60
N LEU A 135 5.15 -4.18 -16.28
CA LEU A 135 4.16 -3.23 -15.73
C LEU A 135 3.18 -2.69 -16.79
N TYR A 136 3.42 -2.95 -18.08
CA TYR A 136 2.54 -2.58 -19.19
C TYR A 136 1.44 -3.64 -19.45
N SER A 137 1.25 -4.56 -18.51
CA SER A 137 0.13 -5.49 -18.51
C SER A 137 -1.04 -4.93 -17.69
N ARG A 138 -2.18 -4.73 -18.37
CA ARG A 138 -3.43 -4.31 -17.73
C ARG A 138 -4.09 -5.47 -17.00
N ARG A 139 -4.09 -5.44 -15.67
CA ARG A 139 -4.66 -6.50 -14.82
C ARG A 139 -5.54 -5.91 -13.73
N ASP A 140 -6.83 -5.99 -13.97
CA ASP A 140 -7.88 -5.54 -13.07
C ASP A 140 -7.72 -4.11 -12.49
N PRO A 141 -7.37 -3.07 -13.30
CA PRO A 141 -7.35 -1.71 -12.79
C PRO A 141 -8.76 -1.23 -12.45
N ALA A 142 -8.95 -0.79 -11.21
CA ALA A 142 -10.22 -0.20 -10.79
C ALA A 142 -10.60 1.01 -11.66
N ARG A 143 -11.88 1.08 -12.04
CA ARG A 143 -12.41 2.14 -12.92
C ARG A 143 -12.15 3.54 -12.37
N ALA A 144 -12.31 3.75 -11.06
CA ALA A 144 -12.05 5.03 -10.41
C ALA A 144 -10.58 5.47 -10.55
N CYS A 145 -9.63 4.53 -10.54
CA CYS A 145 -8.21 4.84 -10.76
C CYS A 145 -7.94 5.25 -12.21
N LEU A 146 -8.49 4.53 -13.18
CA LEU A 146 -8.33 4.87 -14.60
C LEU A 146 -8.94 6.24 -14.93
N LEU A 147 -10.11 6.57 -14.39
CA LEU A 147 -10.77 7.86 -14.61
C LEU A 147 -10.07 8.99 -13.87
N GLY A 148 -9.67 8.77 -12.62
CA GLY A 148 -8.99 9.78 -11.80
C GLY A 148 -7.65 10.21 -12.39
N LEU A 149 -6.94 9.27 -13.04
CA LEU A 149 -5.59 9.43 -13.60
C LEU A 149 -5.59 9.48 -15.14
N ALA A 150 -6.74 9.82 -15.74
CA ALA A 150 -6.89 9.95 -17.19
C ALA A 150 -6.27 11.25 -17.73
N ASP A 151 -6.12 12.26 -16.88
CA ASP A 151 -5.61 13.60 -17.22
C ASP A 151 -4.63 14.10 -16.15
N GLU A 152 -4.00 15.25 -16.39
CA GLU A 152 -2.99 15.83 -15.49
C GLU A 152 -3.61 16.62 -14.31
N VAL A 153 -4.94 16.74 -14.24
CA VAL A 153 -5.63 17.50 -13.18
C VAL A 153 -5.72 16.66 -11.93
N MET A 154 -4.89 16.99 -10.94
CA MET A 154 -4.89 16.32 -9.63
C MET A 154 -6.17 16.62 -8.84
N GLY A 155 -6.85 15.57 -8.37
CA GLY A 155 -7.96 15.70 -7.42
C GLY A 155 -7.48 16.19 -6.05
N THR A 156 -8.30 16.99 -5.39
CA THR A 156 -8.06 17.50 -4.02
C THR A 156 -9.24 17.19 -3.11
N LEU A 157 -9.14 17.42 -1.80
CA LEU A 157 -10.29 17.21 -0.91
C LEU A 157 -11.46 18.17 -1.21
N ASP A 158 -11.17 19.39 -1.66
CA ASP A 158 -12.22 20.35 -2.06
C ASP A 158 -12.85 19.98 -3.42
N ARG A 159 -12.07 19.35 -4.30
CA ARG A 159 -12.48 18.96 -5.66
C ARG A 159 -11.95 17.56 -5.99
N PRO A 160 -12.50 16.50 -5.35
CA PRO A 160 -11.95 15.17 -5.51
C PRO A 160 -12.34 14.56 -6.85
N LYS A 161 -11.55 13.59 -7.32
CA LYS A 161 -11.93 12.75 -8.46
C LYS A 161 -12.92 11.69 -7.97
N ASN A 162 -13.90 11.34 -8.81
CA ASN A 162 -14.92 10.33 -8.56
C ASN A 162 -15.55 10.39 -7.14
N PRO A 163 -16.41 11.38 -6.85
CA PRO A 163 -16.98 11.60 -5.50
C PRO A 163 -17.76 10.42 -4.91
N GLU A 164 -18.24 9.50 -5.74
CA GLU A 164 -19.04 8.34 -5.33
C GLU A 164 -18.22 7.03 -5.25
N ALA A 165 -16.92 7.07 -5.58
CA ALA A 165 -16.09 5.87 -5.59
C ALA A 165 -15.77 5.42 -4.16
N ARG A 166 -16.29 4.24 -3.78
CA ARG A 166 -16.20 3.66 -2.42
C ARG A 166 -15.36 2.38 -2.34
N ASP A 167 -14.89 1.88 -3.49
CA ASP A 167 -14.13 0.64 -3.58
C ASP A 167 -12.72 0.76 -2.94
N PRO A 168 -12.06 -0.36 -2.61
CA PRO A 168 -10.79 -0.34 -1.87
C PRO A 168 -9.56 0.05 -2.71
N ALA A 169 -9.68 0.47 -3.97
CA ALA A 169 -8.52 0.66 -4.83
C ALA A 169 -7.59 1.84 -4.42
N ALA A 170 -8.13 2.90 -3.80
CA ALA A 170 -7.26 3.91 -3.18
C ALA A 170 -6.57 3.39 -1.91
N LEU A 171 -7.25 2.53 -1.16
CA LEU A 171 -6.79 1.94 0.10
C LEU A 171 -5.64 0.94 -0.13
N THR A 172 -5.77 0.01 -1.08
CA THR A 172 -4.76 -1.04 -1.35
C THR A 172 -3.37 -0.52 -1.68
N ARG A 173 -3.27 0.66 -2.32
CA ARG A 173 -1.99 1.31 -2.64
C ARG A 173 -1.46 2.28 -1.58
N SER A 174 -2.11 2.39 -0.43
CA SER A 174 -1.79 3.41 0.59
C SER A 174 -0.84 2.94 1.70
N GLY A 175 -0.48 1.66 1.72
CA GLY A 175 0.49 1.10 2.67
C GLY A 175 1.82 1.86 2.72
N PRO A 176 2.45 2.21 1.57
CA PRO A 176 3.74 2.90 1.54
C PRO A 176 3.78 4.24 2.27
N PHE A 177 2.66 4.97 2.38
CA PHE A 177 2.61 6.22 3.15
C PHE A 177 2.95 5.98 4.62
N GLY A 178 2.57 4.82 5.17
CA GLY A 178 2.89 4.45 6.54
C GLY A 178 4.38 4.26 6.81
N LEU A 179 5.15 3.91 5.78
CA LEU A 179 6.59 3.65 5.89
C LEU A 179 7.42 4.94 6.07
N LEU A 180 6.78 6.13 6.02
CA LEU A 180 7.40 7.42 6.37
C LEU A 180 7.57 7.57 7.89
N VAL A 181 8.33 6.67 8.51
CA VAL A 181 8.50 6.52 9.97
C VAL A 181 9.09 7.74 10.69
N GLY A 182 9.74 8.65 9.95
CA GLY A 182 10.24 9.93 10.45
C GLY A 182 9.19 11.06 10.47
N TRP A 183 7.97 10.81 10.01
CA TRP A 183 6.88 11.79 10.00
C TRP A 183 5.96 11.59 11.20
N GLU A 184 5.25 12.65 11.60
CA GLU A 184 4.18 12.55 12.58
C GLU A 184 2.97 11.78 11.99
N PRO A 185 2.29 10.92 12.79
CA PRO A 185 1.15 10.13 12.31
C PRO A 185 0.03 10.96 11.65
N GLN A 186 -0.21 12.19 12.13
CA GLN A 186 -1.19 13.12 11.57
C GLN A 186 -0.84 13.54 10.13
N LEU A 187 0.46 13.71 9.83
CA LEU A 187 0.94 14.07 8.50
C LEU A 187 0.88 12.86 7.55
N VAL A 188 1.16 11.65 8.06
CA VAL A 188 0.96 10.40 7.31
C VAL A 188 -0.51 10.23 6.91
N LEU A 189 -1.43 10.44 7.87
CA LEU A 189 -2.87 10.42 7.62
C LEU A 189 -3.26 11.43 6.53
N GLN A 190 -2.80 12.68 6.68
CA GLN A 190 -3.13 13.76 5.74
C GLN A 190 -2.63 13.45 4.32
N LEU A 191 -1.38 13.03 4.18
CA LEU A 191 -0.77 12.71 2.88
C LEU A 191 -1.53 11.57 2.17
N ALA A 192 -1.84 10.49 2.89
CA ALA A 192 -2.57 9.36 2.35
C ALA A 192 -3.99 9.75 1.90
N VAL A 193 -4.69 10.57 2.70
CA VAL A 193 -6.02 11.10 2.38
C VAL A 193 -5.98 11.98 1.12
N GLU A 194 -5.02 12.90 1.02
CA GLU A 194 -4.86 13.76 -0.15
C GLU A 194 -4.54 12.97 -1.42
N CYS A 195 -3.71 11.93 -1.32
CA CYS A 195 -3.37 11.07 -2.44
C CYS A 195 -4.54 10.14 -2.85
N ALA A 196 -5.37 9.72 -1.91
CA ALA A 196 -6.57 8.94 -2.20
C ALA A 196 -7.62 9.77 -2.98
N ALA A 197 -7.81 11.04 -2.59
CA ALA A 197 -8.72 12.00 -3.24
C ALA A 197 -8.42 12.27 -4.74
N GLN A 198 -7.20 11.93 -5.19
CA GLN A 198 -6.81 11.96 -6.60
C GLN A 198 -7.56 10.92 -7.45
N THR A 199 -8.26 9.97 -6.83
CA THR A 199 -9.05 8.95 -7.55
C THR A 199 -10.39 8.62 -6.90
N HIS A 200 -10.51 8.73 -5.57
CA HIS A 200 -11.71 8.37 -4.80
C HIS A 200 -12.10 9.53 -3.91
N GLY A 201 -13.28 10.11 -4.15
CA GLY A 201 -13.75 11.28 -3.43
C GLY A 201 -14.71 11.00 -2.30
N ASP A 202 -15.15 9.76 -2.11
CA ASP A 202 -16.01 9.42 -0.98
C ASP A 202 -15.19 9.42 0.33
N PRO A 203 -15.69 10.06 1.42
CA PRO A 203 -14.99 10.11 2.69
C PRO A 203 -14.63 8.76 3.28
N ALA A 204 -15.48 7.75 3.15
CA ALA A 204 -15.16 6.42 3.67
C ALA A 204 -13.98 5.79 2.92
N ALA A 205 -13.84 6.05 1.61
CA ALA A 205 -12.74 5.54 0.81
C ALA A 205 -11.40 6.20 1.17
N TYR A 206 -11.33 7.54 1.13
CA TYR A 206 -10.05 8.22 1.40
C TYR A 206 -9.66 8.17 2.89
N LEU A 207 -10.62 8.14 3.82
CA LEU A 207 -10.30 7.96 5.24
C LEU A 207 -9.87 6.54 5.56
N SER A 208 -10.39 5.51 4.87
CA SER A 208 -9.88 4.14 5.00
C SER A 208 -8.43 4.04 4.52
N ALA A 209 -8.10 4.66 3.38
CA ALA A 209 -6.73 4.75 2.88
C ALA A 209 -5.79 5.43 3.89
N GLY A 210 -6.23 6.54 4.49
CA GLY A 210 -5.51 7.21 5.56
C GLY A 210 -5.35 6.36 6.82
N ALA A 211 -6.41 5.69 7.25
CA ALA A 211 -6.41 4.81 8.41
C ALA A 211 -5.39 3.67 8.24
N PHE A 212 -5.41 3.03 7.08
CA PHE A 212 -4.46 1.97 6.74
C PHE A 212 -3.01 2.45 6.76
N ALA A 213 -2.72 3.62 6.19
CA ALA A 213 -1.39 4.21 6.24
C ALA A 213 -0.92 4.46 7.68
N VAL A 214 -1.79 4.93 8.57
CA VAL A 214 -1.44 5.12 10.00
C VAL A 214 -1.22 3.80 10.72
N ILE A 215 -2.01 2.77 10.43
CA ILE A 215 -1.81 1.42 11.00
C ILE A 215 -0.43 0.89 10.57
N VAL A 216 -0.12 0.93 9.26
CA VAL A 216 1.20 0.52 8.74
C VAL A 216 2.32 1.36 9.37
N HIS A 217 2.09 2.64 9.63
CA HIS A 217 3.05 3.52 10.31
C HIS A 217 3.38 3.07 11.74
N GLY A 218 2.36 2.70 12.51
CA GLY A 218 2.57 2.12 13.86
C GLY A 218 3.41 0.85 13.78
N LEU A 219 3.05 -0.07 12.87
CA LEU A 219 3.77 -1.34 12.67
C LEU A 219 5.22 -1.13 12.23
N ALA A 220 5.47 -0.20 11.31
CA ALA A 220 6.80 0.15 10.83
C ALA A 220 7.69 0.76 11.93
N ARG A 221 7.08 1.31 12.98
CA ARG A 221 7.74 1.83 14.20
C ARG A 221 7.80 0.80 15.34
N GLY A 222 7.39 -0.44 15.09
CA GLY A 222 7.41 -1.53 16.06
C GLY A 222 6.26 -1.52 17.07
N GLU A 223 5.19 -0.75 16.84
CA GLU A 223 3.96 -0.84 17.64
C GLU A 223 3.22 -2.16 17.35
N SER A 224 2.44 -2.66 18.32
CA SER A 224 1.53 -3.78 18.06
C SER A 224 0.38 -3.34 17.15
N LEU A 225 -0.22 -4.29 16.44
CA LEU A 225 -1.37 -4.00 15.56
C LEU A 225 -2.55 -3.39 16.33
N ASP A 226 -2.86 -3.90 17.52
CA ASP A 226 -3.90 -3.31 18.39
C ASP A 226 -3.59 -1.83 18.73
N ALA A 227 -2.37 -1.53 19.18
CA ALA A 227 -1.97 -0.16 19.51
C ALA A 227 -2.03 0.77 18.29
N ALA A 228 -1.61 0.29 17.12
CA ALA A 228 -1.66 1.03 15.87
C ALA A 228 -3.11 1.33 15.43
N VAL A 229 -4.03 0.38 15.61
CA VAL A 229 -5.47 0.58 15.34
C VAL A 229 -6.08 1.57 16.35
N GLN A 230 -5.79 1.46 17.64
CA GLN A 230 -6.27 2.40 18.66
C GLN A 230 -5.81 3.84 18.38
N ARG A 231 -4.54 4.03 18.01
CA ARG A 231 -3.99 5.32 17.58
C ARG A 231 -4.75 5.86 16.37
N THR A 232 -5.01 5.01 15.40
CA THR A 232 -5.75 5.37 14.18
C THR A 232 -7.17 5.85 14.50
N LEU A 233 -7.88 5.16 15.38
CA LEU A 233 -9.22 5.56 15.84
C LEU A 233 -9.21 6.96 16.48
N ALA A 234 -8.22 7.26 17.32
CA ALA A 234 -8.09 8.57 17.96
C ALA A 234 -7.82 9.71 16.95
N LEU A 235 -7.10 9.42 15.87
CA LEU A 235 -6.83 10.38 14.80
C LEU A 235 -8.06 10.59 13.89
N LEU A 236 -8.77 9.51 13.56
CA LEU A 236 -9.96 9.55 12.73
C LEU A 236 -11.11 10.34 13.38
N ALA A 237 -11.25 10.29 14.70
CA ALA A 237 -12.30 11.00 15.45
C ALA A 237 -12.32 12.53 15.19
N GLN A 238 -11.25 13.10 14.65
CA GLN A 238 -11.14 14.53 14.32
C GLN A 238 -11.53 14.84 12.87
N ARG A 239 -11.89 13.83 12.05
CA ARG A 239 -12.11 13.98 10.61
C ARG A 239 -13.60 13.88 10.25
N PRO A 240 -14.18 14.85 9.52
CA PRO A 240 -15.56 14.71 9.03
C PRO A 240 -15.75 13.43 8.20
N GLY A 241 -16.86 12.72 8.44
CA GLY A 241 -17.17 11.48 7.72
C GLY A 241 -16.43 10.24 8.20
N HIS A 242 -15.75 10.28 9.35
CA HIS A 242 -14.97 9.15 9.88
C HIS A 242 -15.80 7.93 10.31
N GLN A 243 -17.10 8.12 10.62
CA GLN A 243 -17.92 7.12 11.30
C GLN A 243 -17.89 5.73 10.63
N PRO A 244 -18.06 5.58 9.30
CA PRO A 244 -18.03 4.26 8.66
C PRO A 244 -16.69 3.52 8.87
N VAL A 245 -15.57 4.25 8.87
CA VAL A 245 -14.23 3.67 9.05
C VAL A 245 -13.99 3.33 10.52
N THR A 246 -14.42 4.21 11.43
CA THR A 246 -14.36 3.97 12.89
C THR A 246 -15.16 2.73 13.28
N ASP A 247 -16.40 2.62 12.81
CA ASP A 247 -17.29 1.49 13.12
C ASP A 247 -16.72 0.17 12.58
N ALA A 248 -16.21 0.17 11.35
CA ALA A 248 -15.61 -1.01 10.74
C ALA A 248 -14.36 -1.51 11.51
N LEU A 249 -13.46 -0.60 11.91
CA LEU A 249 -12.29 -0.94 12.72
C LEU A 249 -12.67 -1.43 14.12
N GLN A 250 -13.67 -0.80 14.76
CA GLN A 250 -14.18 -1.26 16.05
C GLN A 250 -14.84 -2.64 15.95
N HIS A 251 -15.56 -2.90 14.86
CA HIS A 251 -16.14 -4.21 14.59
C HIS A 251 -15.05 -5.27 14.44
N ALA A 252 -13.97 -5.00 13.67
CA ALA A 252 -12.83 -5.91 13.54
C ALA A 252 -12.20 -6.25 14.91
N LEU A 253 -11.97 -5.25 15.76
CA LEU A 253 -11.43 -5.46 17.12
C LEU A 253 -12.39 -6.27 18.01
N GLY A 254 -13.70 -6.04 17.88
CA GLY A 254 -14.73 -6.79 18.61
C GLY A 254 -14.82 -8.25 18.16
N ALA A 255 -14.69 -8.51 16.86
CA ALA A 255 -14.79 -9.84 16.26
C ALA A 255 -13.70 -10.81 16.73
N VAL A 256 -12.51 -10.31 17.09
CA VAL A 256 -11.40 -11.12 17.67
C VAL A 256 -11.87 -11.92 18.90
N ARG A 257 -12.85 -11.42 19.65
CA ARG A 257 -13.35 -12.04 20.90
C ARG A 257 -14.53 -12.99 20.68
N GLN A 258 -15.01 -13.16 19.45
CA GLN A 258 -16.25 -13.90 19.17
C GLN A 258 -16.06 -15.40 18.94
N GLY A 259 -14.82 -15.89 18.84
CA GLY A 259 -14.51 -17.31 18.73
C GLY A 259 -13.31 -17.60 17.82
N MET A 260 -13.20 -18.86 17.40
CA MET A 260 -12.17 -19.29 16.46
C MET A 260 -12.37 -18.61 15.09
N PRO A 261 -11.29 -18.16 14.43
CA PRO A 261 -11.38 -17.56 13.10
C PRO A 261 -12.07 -18.47 12.12
N SER A 262 -12.99 -17.91 11.33
CA SER A 262 -13.71 -18.66 10.31
C SER A 262 -14.18 -17.73 9.19
N PRO A 263 -14.46 -18.26 7.99
CA PRO A 263 -15.02 -17.46 6.91
C PRO A 263 -16.35 -16.77 7.29
N GLY A 264 -17.14 -17.36 8.20
CA GLY A 264 -18.36 -16.75 8.71
C GLY A 264 -18.11 -15.49 9.55
N LEU A 265 -17.06 -15.49 10.37
CA LEU A 265 -16.65 -14.28 11.11
C LEU A 265 -16.09 -13.22 10.16
N VAL A 266 -15.34 -13.63 9.13
CA VAL A 266 -14.88 -12.69 8.09
C VAL A 266 -16.07 -12.05 7.38
N ALA A 267 -17.06 -12.83 6.96
CA ALA A 267 -18.27 -12.32 6.30
C ALA A 267 -19.08 -11.36 7.19
N SER A 268 -19.05 -11.52 8.52
CA SER A 268 -19.74 -10.59 9.42
C SER A 268 -19.14 -9.18 9.41
N LEU A 269 -17.89 -9.01 8.99
CA LEU A 269 -17.20 -7.70 8.91
C LEU A 269 -17.58 -6.91 7.65
N GLY A 270 -18.33 -7.52 6.74
CA GLY A 270 -18.76 -6.96 5.46
C GLY A 270 -18.35 -7.84 4.28
N GLU A 271 -18.77 -7.44 3.09
CA GLU A 271 -18.44 -8.14 1.83
C GLU A 271 -17.09 -7.69 1.27
N GLY A 272 -16.51 -6.60 1.79
CA GLY A 272 -15.21 -6.08 1.39
C GLY A 272 -15.25 -5.22 0.12
N HIS A 273 -16.43 -5.02 -0.47
CA HIS A 273 -16.61 -4.14 -1.63
C HIS A 273 -16.42 -2.66 -1.28
N LEU A 274 -16.66 -2.28 -0.02
CA LEU A 274 -16.39 -0.94 0.47
C LEU A 274 -15.00 -0.89 1.14
N ALA A 275 -14.28 0.22 0.97
CA ALA A 275 -12.93 0.37 1.49
C ALA A 275 -12.82 0.10 3.01
N GLN A 276 -13.77 0.58 3.81
CA GLN A 276 -13.78 0.36 5.25
C GLN A 276 -14.01 -1.10 5.64
N GLU A 277 -14.80 -1.85 4.86
CA GLU A 277 -15.05 -3.28 5.09
C GLU A 277 -13.79 -4.08 4.76
N ALA A 278 -13.15 -3.79 3.61
CA ALA A 278 -11.90 -4.44 3.24
C ALA A 278 -10.79 -4.20 4.28
N LEU A 279 -10.73 -2.98 4.83
CA LEU A 279 -9.81 -2.65 5.93
C LEU A 279 -10.12 -3.45 7.20
N ALA A 280 -11.39 -3.54 7.59
CA ALA A 280 -11.81 -4.30 8.77
C ALA A 280 -11.49 -5.79 8.64
N ILE A 281 -11.79 -6.40 7.49
CA ILE A 281 -11.46 -7.80 7.17
C ILE A 281 -9.94 -8.02 7.29
N ALA A 282 -9.14 -7.16 6.66
CA ALA A 282 -7.68 -7.29 6.68
C ALA A 282 -7.09 -7.15 8.08
N VAL A 283 -7.56 -6.17 8.87
CA VAL A 283 -7.13 -5.97 10.26
C VAL A 283 -7.51 -7.17 11.12
N TYR A 284 -8.74 -7.68 10.99
CA TYR A 284 -9.16 -8.87 11.70
C TYR A 284 -8.29 -10.08 11.35
N CYS A 285 -8.09 -10.37 10.06
CA CYS A 285 -7.29 -11.50 9.61
C CYS A 285 -5.84 -11.42 10.10
N ALA A 286 -5.26 -10.21 10.11
CA ALA A 286 -3.91 -9.98 10.64
C ALA A 286 -3.83 -10.11 12.17
N LEU A 287 -4.90 -9.78 12.91
CA LEU A 287 -4.97 -9.93 14.38
C LEU A 287 -5.11 -11.39 14.82
N VAL A 288 -5.84 -12.20 14.07
CA VAL A 288 -6.17 -13.59 14.45
C VAL A 288 -5.33 -14.64 13.73
N GLY A 289 -4.46 -14.23 12.80
CA GLY A 289 -3.53 -15.12 12.12
C GLY A 289 -2.57 -15.80 13.09
N GLU A 290 -2.49 -17.13 13.07
CA GLU A 290 -1.51 -17.90 13.85
C GLU A 290 -0.09 -17.68 13.32
N ASP A 291 0.02 -17.54 12.00
CA ASP A 291 1.20 -17.12 11.27
C ASP A 291 0.80 -16.31 10.02
N ILE A 292 1.79 -15.82 9.26
CA ILE A 292 1.55 -15.01 8.06
C ILE A 292 0.74 -15.78 7.02
N ARG A 293 1.02 -17.07 6.84
CA ARG A 293 0.33 -17.91 5.86
C ARG A 293 -1.14 -18.02 6.23
N HIS A 294 -1.46 -18.33 7.49
CA HIS A 294 -2.81 -18.45 7.98
C HIS A 294 -3.58 -17.12 7.82
N GLY A 295 -2.99 -16.00 8.22
CA GLY A 295 -3.62 -14.68 8.08
C GLY A 295 -3.91 -14.30 6.63
N LEU A 296 -2.99 -14.60 5.70
CA LEU A 296 -3.19 -14.39 4.26
C LEU A 296 -4.28 -15.29 3.70
N LEU A 297 -4.29 -16.59 4.02
CA LEU A 297 -5.30 -17.54 3.54
C LEU A 297 -6.70 -17.19 4.05
N LEU A 298 -6.81 -16.75 5.32
CA LEU A 298 -8.07 -16.28 5.88
C LEU A 298 -8.58 -15.03 5.15
N ALA A 299 -7.67 -14.12 4.78
CA ALA A 299 -8.00 -12.88 4.08
C ALA A 299 -8.37 -13.07 2.60
N VAL A 300 -8.10 -14.22 1.97
CA VAL A 300 -8.45 -14.47 0.56
C VAL A 300 -9.54 -15.53 0.36
N ASN A 301 -9.92 -16.24 1.42
CA ASN A 301 -10.96 -17.28 1.37
C ASN A 301 -12.28 -16.74 1.94
N HIS A 302 -12.82 -15.70 1.29
CA HIS A 302 -14.14 -15.13 1.60
C HIS A 302 -14.80 -14.58 0.33
N ASP A 303 -16.09 -14.24 0.41
CA ASP A 303 -16.82 -13.59 -0.68
C ASP A 303 -16.32 -12.16 -0.92
N GLY A 304 -16.37 -11.68 -2.17
CA GLY A 304 -15.98 -10.31 -2.51
C GLY A 304 -14.51 -10.16 -2.90
N PRO A 305 -13.94 -8.94 -2.87
CA PRO A 305 -12.66 -8.63 -3.50
C PRO A 305 -11.46 -9.14 -2.69
N SER A 306 -11.27 -10.46 -2.70
CA SER A 306 -10.22 -11.20 -2.00
C SER A 306 -8.80 -10.70 -2.30
N GLY A 307 -8.54 -10.20 -3.51
CA GLY A 307 -7.26 -9.56 -3.85
C GLY A 307 -6.99 -8.29 -3.03
N ALA A 308 -8.01 -7.49 -2.74
CA ALA A 308 -7.86 -6.27 -1.95
C ALA A 308 -7.60 -6.58 -0.48
N THR A 309 -8.40 -7.44 0.14
CA THR A 309 -8.23 -7.89 1.54
C THR A 309 -6.93 -8.65 1.73
N GLY A 310 -6.55 -9.51 0.78
CA GLY A 310 -5.24 -10.15 0.73
C GLY A 310 -4.09 -9.14 0.70
N THR A 311 -4.14 -8.15 -0.20
CA THR A 311 -3.13 -7.08 -0.29
C THR A 311 -2.97 -6.34 1.04
N LEU A 312 -4.07 -5.95 1.66
CA LEU A 312 -4.07 -5.20 2.92
C LEU A 312 -3.52 -6.05 4.06
N CYS A 313 -4.03 -7.29 4.23
CA CYS A 313 -3.60 -8.21 5.27
C CYS A 313 -2.10 -8.54 5.14
N GLY A 314 -1.64 -8.84 3.92
CA GLY A 314 -0.24 -9.11 3.62
C GLY A 314 0.67 -7.92 3.91
N THR A 315 0.22 -6.70 3.60
CA THR A 315 0.97 -5.48 3.93
C THR A 315 1.12 -5.31 5.44
N LEU A 316 0.05 -5.54 6.23
CA LEU A 316 0.08 -5.46 7.69
C LEU A 316 1.01 -6.50 8.30
N LEU A 317 0.83 -7.77 7.93
CA LEU A 317 1.65 -8.89 8.43
C LEU A 317 3.12 -8.71 8.04
N GLY A 318 3.38 -8.25 6.82
CA GLY A 318 4.71 -7.94 6.34
C GLY A 318 5.38 -6.79 7.09
N ALA A 319 4.65 -5.72 7.39
CA ALA A 319 5.17 -4.60 8.19
C ALA A 319 5.42 -5.00 9.66
N LEU A 320 4.59 -5.90 10.20
CA LEU A 320 4.69 -6.39 11.59
C LEU A 320 5.88 -7.32 11.79
N HIS A 321 6.09 -8.27 10.86
CA HIS A 321 7.05 -9.37 11.02
C HIS A 321 8.31 -9.27 10.16
N GLY A 322 8.31 -8.42 9.13
CA GLY A 322 9.41 -8.29 8.17
C GLY A 322 9.45 -9.40 7.11
N GLU A 323 10.34 -9.25 6.14
CA GLU A 323 10.40 -10.11 4.94
C GLU A 323 10.69 -11.58 5.22
N THR A 324 11.46 -11.88 6.26
CA THR A 324 11.94 -13.25 6.55
C THR A 324 10.84 -14.16 7.08
N ALA A 325 9.73 -13.59 7.53
CA ALA A 325 8.56 -14.33 7.98
C ALA A 325 7.60 -14.69 6.84
N LEU A 326 7.77 -14.10 5.65
CA LEU A 326 6.91 -14.37 4.50
C LEU A 326 7.17 -15.80 3.96
N PRO A 327 6.14 -16.51 3.45
CA PRO A 327 6.30 -17.88 2.96
C PRO A 327 7.31 -17.98 1.78
N PRO A 328 8.44 -18.69 1.93
CA PRO A 328 9.50 -18.68 0.91
C PRO A 328 9.06 -19.22 -0.45
N GLY A 329 8.19 -20.24 -0.47
CA GLY A 329 7.64 -20.80 -1.70
C GLY A 329 6.76 -19.81 -2.46
N TRP A 330 6.02 -18.95 -1.75
CA TRP A 330 5.18 -17.94 -2.40
C TRP A 330 6.01 -16.77 -2.93
N LEU A 331 7.08 -16.41 -2.22
CA LEU A 331 8.06 -15.42 -2.70
C LEU A 331 8.82 -15.90 -3.95
N ALA A 332 9.08 -17.20 -4.10
CA ALA A 332 9.80 -17.72 -5.26
C ALA A 332 9.01 -17.52 -6.56
N GLU A 333 7.69 -17.65 -6.49
CA GLU A 333 6.76 -17.55 -7.63
C GLU A 333 6.21 -16.14 -7.87
N LEU A 334 6.59 -15.16 -7.04
CA LEU A 334 6.08 -13.79 -7.11
C LEU A 334 6.66 -13.04 -8.32
N GLU A 335 5.77 -12.65 -9.23
CA GLU A 335 6.11 -11.82 -10.37
C GLU A 335 6.64 -10.45 -9.92
N GLY A 336 7.70 -9.98 -10.57
CA GLY A 336 8.27 -8.66 -10.28
C GLY A 336 8.97 -8.56 -8.92
N ARG A 337 9.21 -9.70 -8.23
CA ARG A 337 9.87 -9.72 -6.91
C ARG A 337 11.18 -8.93 -6.88
N SER A 338 12.02 -9.04 -7.91
CA SER A 338 13.27 -8.28 -8.00
C SER A 338 13.02 -6.77 -8.00
N THR A 339 12.07 -6.30 -8.79
CA THR A 339 11.67 -4.88 -8.87
C THR A 339 11.09 -4.40 -7.53
N VAL A 340 10.24 -5.22 -6.88
CA VAL A 340 9.69 -4.91 -5.55
C VAL A 340 10.80 -4.76 -4.52
N LEU A 341 11.77 -5.69 -4.49
CA LEU A 341 12.90 -5.66 -3.57
C LEU A 341 13.83 -4.48 -3.81
N GLU A 342 14.12 -4.18 -5.07
CA GLU A 342 14.97 -3.05 -5.43
C GLU A 342 14.32 -1.73 -5.00
N LEU A 343 13.04 -1.54 -5.31
CA LEU A 343 12.31 -0.34 -4.93
C LEU A 343 12.13 -0.21 -3.40
N ALA A 344 11.95 -1.34 -2.69
CA ALA A 344 11.93 -1.38 -1.23
C ALA A 344 13.26 -0.93 -0.62
N ASP A 345 14.38 -1.41 -1.17
CA ASP A 345 15.72 -1.05 -0.74
C ASP A 345 16.03 0.42 -1.00
N ASP A 346 15.63 0.92 -2.16
CA ASP A 346 15.79 2.32 -2.51
C ASP A 346 14.98 3.22 -1.59
N PHE A 347 13.73 2.84 -1.30
CA PHE A 347 12.91 3.58 -0.35
C PHE A 347 13.58 3.62 1.03
N ALA A 348 14.01 2.47 1.56
CA ALA A 348 14.67 2.41 2.85
C ALA A 348 15.96 3.24 2.87
N MET A 349 16.75 3.21 1.79
CA MET A 349 17.98 3.97 1.65
C MET A 349 17.71 5.48 1.56
N GLU A 350 16.71 5.91 0.79
CA GLU A 350 16.30 7.32 0.71
C GLU A 350 15.87 7.87 2.08
N MET A 351 14.99 7.14 2.78
CA MET A 351 14.46 7.60 4.07
C MET A 351 15.51 7.64 5.19
N THR A 352 16.57 6.81 5.10
CA THR A 352 17.59 6.71 6.16
C THR A 352 18.90 7.43 5.81
N GLN A 353 19.20 7.61 4.52
CA GLN A 353 20.50 8.07 4.01
C GLN A 353 20.39 9.13 2.89
N GLY A 354 19.20 9.71 2.64
CA GLY A 354 18.96 10.71 1.58
C GLY A 354 20.06 11.79 1.42
N PRO A 355 20.53 12.47 2.49
CA PRO A 355 21.60 13.47 2.39
C PRO A 355 22.94 12.98 1.84
N ALA A 356 23.19 11.66 1.88
CA ALA A 356 24.37 11.03 1.29
C ALA A 356 24.16 10.63 -0.19
N LEU A 357 22.91 10.54 -0.65
CA LEU A 357 22.55 10.20 -2.03
C LEU A 357 22.47 11.46 -2.90
N HIS A 358 21.86 12.50 -2.36
CA HIS A 358 21.70 13.79 -3.02
C HIS A 358 21.62 14.95 -2.02
N GLY A 359 21.89 16.15 -2.50
CA GLY A 359 21.81 17.39 -1.76
C GLY A 359 22.24 18.58 -2.62
N PRO A 360 22.36 19.77 -2.03
CA PRO A 360 22.94 20.93 -2.71
C PRO A 360 24.41 20.71 -3.12
N THR A 361 25.15 19.92 -2.35
CA THR A 361 26.60 19.67 -2.54
C THR A 361 26.95 18.22 -2.86
N VAL A 362 25.98 17.30 -2.78
CA VAL A 362 26.14 15.86 -3.05
C VAL A 362 25.23 15.47 -4.19
N ASN A 363 25.74 14.73 -5.17
CA ASN A 363 24.96 14.26 -6.30
C ASN A 363 25.48 12.90 -6.77
N THR A 364 24.74 11.84 -6.47
CA THR A 364 25.03 10.49 -6.97
C THR A 364 24.36 10.31 -8.35
N PRO A 365 25.11 10.28 -9.46
CA PRO A 365 24.50 10.28 -10.80
C PRO A 365 23.62 9.07 -11.07
N GLY A 366 23.99 7.89 -10.55
CA GLY A 366 23.19 6.67 -10.65
C GLY A 366 21.84 6.78 -9.94
N TRP A 367 21.79 7.46 -8.79
CA TRP A 367 20.56 7.69 -8.03
C TRP A 367 19.60 8.60 -8.81
N LEU A 368 20.10 9.75 -9.29
CA LEU A 368 19.27 10.70 -10.05
C LEU A 368 18.90 10.20 -11.45
N ALA A 369 19.63 9.23 -12.02
CA ALA A 369 19.21 8.55 -13.23
C ALA A 369 17.99 7.64 -13.01
N ARG A 370 17.89 7.03 -11.82
CA ARG A 370 16.75 6.19 -11.41
C ARG A 370 15.56 7.05 -10.97
N TYR A 371 15.83 8.11 -10.22
CA TYR A 371 14.84 9.07 -9.72
C TYR A 371 15.13 10.50 -10.21
N PRO A 372 14.82 10.82 -11.49
CA PRO A 372 14.94 12.17 -12.02
C PRO A 372 14.15 13.21 -11.21
N ARG A 373 14.73 14.42 -11.08
CA ARG A 373 14.13 15.57 -10.36
C ARG A 373 13.00 16.26 -11.14
N SER A 374 12.98 16.11 -12.45
CA SER A 374 11.97 16.65 -13.38
C SER A 374 10.54 16.21 -13.05
#